data_AF-A0A1L8MXV7-F1
#
_entry.id   AF-A0A1L8MXV7-F1
#
_cell.length_a   1.000
_cell.length_b   1.000
_cell.length_c   1.000
_cell.angle_alpha   90.00
_cell.angle_beta   90.00
_cell.angle_gamma   90.00
#
_symmetry.space_group_name_H-M   'P 1'
#
loop_
_entity.id
_entity.type
_entity.pdbx_description
1 polymer ?
#
loop_
_entity_poly.entity_id
_entity_poly.type
_entity_poly.pdbx_seq_one_letter_code
_entity_poly.pdbx_strand_id
1 'polypeptide(L)'
;MKKSSIFIILIDLIILACFNTVFFLNLKEPVIQTWISYGFINFALLMTIFTPLLIRKSRSQYLFTIVNTSVSVLYFLITVIVGLISLIAKNFSVKFLLSFLIILTAIYFVIFLLLLFVGGNSSKN
;
A
#
# COMPACT_ATOMS: atom_id res chain seq x y z
N MET A 1 0.75 -21.41 10.40
CA MET A 1 -0.08 -20.17 10.40
C MET A 1 -1.51 -20.54 10.80
N LYS A 2 -2.22 -19.71 11.58
CA LYS A 2 -3.65 -19.98 11.89
C LYS A 2 -4.48 -19.89 10.59
N LYS A 3 -5.48 -20.75 10.40
CA LYS A 3 -6.38 -20.78 9.21
C LYS A 3 -6.89 -19.38 8.81
N SER A 4 -7.21 -18.54 9.79
CA SER A 4 -7.66 -17.16 9.57
C SER A 4 -6.63 -16.26 8.86
N SER A 5 -5.31 -16.44 9.07
CA SER A 5 -4.30 -15.67 8.34
C SER A 5 -4.18 -16.07 6.87
N ILE A 6 -4.38 -17.36 6.56
CA ILE A 6 -4.34 -17.85 5.17
C ILE A 6 -5.54 -17.33 4.37
N PHE A 7 -6.71 -17.28 5.01
CA PHE A 7 -7.93 -16.76 4.40
C PHE A 7 -7.81 -15.27 4.03
N ILE A 8 -7.20 -14.45 4.89
CA ILE A 8 -6.96 -13.03 4.61
C ILE A 8 -6.01 -12.88 3.42
N ILE A 9 -4.89 -13.62 3.41
CA ILE A 9 -3.94 -13.61 2.28
C ILE A 9 -4.60 -14.05 0.97
N LEU A 10 -5.52 -15.01 1.01
CA LEU A 10 -6.28 -15.44 -0.18
C LEU A 10 -7.20 -14.34 -0.72
N ILE A 11 -7.93 -13.64 0.16
CA ILE A 11 -8.75 -12.49 -0.23
C ILE A 11 -7.88 -11.41 -0.86
N ASP A 12 -6.75 -11.11 -0.23
CA ASP A 12 -5.79 -10.12 -0.69
C ASP A 12 -5.19 -10.47 -2.06
N LEU A 13 -4.90 -11.75 -2.32
CA LEU A 13 -4.47 -12.25 -3.62
C LEU A 13 -5.57 -12.13 -4.69
N ILE A 14 -6.83 -12.37 -4.33
CA ILE A 14 -7.97 -12.19 -5.25
C ILE A 14 -8.10 -10.71 -5.63
N ILE A 15 -7.99 -9.80 -4.66
CA ILE A 15 -8.01 -8.35 -4.92
C ILE A 15 -6.87 -7.96 -5.87
N LEU A 16 -5.65 -8.46 -5.63
CA LEU A 16 -4.50 -8.23 -6.51
C LEU A 16 -4.74 -8.76 -7.93
N ALA A 17 -5.30 -9.97 -8.07
CA ALA A 17 -5.61 -10.55 -9.38
C ALA A 17 -6.70 -9.77 -10.13
N CYS A 18 -7.77 -9.38 -9.43
CA CYS A 18 -8.83 -8.55 -10.00
C CYS A 18 -8.30 -7.17 -10.44
N PHE A 19 -7.50 -6.50 -9.60
CA PHE A 19 -6.91 -5.21 -9.93
C PHE A 19 -6.04 -5.29 -11.19
N ASN A 20 -5.15 -6.28 -11.26
CA ASN A 20 -4.30 -6.49 -12.42
C ASN A 20 -5.11 -6.79 -13.69
N THR A 21 -6.12 -7.66 -13.58
CA THR A 21 -6.99 -8.01 -14.73
C THR A 21 -7.70 -6.77 -15.26
N VAL A 22 -8.33 -5.98 -14.38
CA VAL A 22 -9.01 -4.73 -14.77
C VAL A 22 -8.02 -3.74 -15.40
N PHE A 23 -6.81 -3.61 -14.86
CA PHE A 23 -5.79 -2.72 -15.39
C PHE A 23 -5.35 -3.15 -16.80
N PHE A 24 -4.99 -4.42 -17.01
CA PHE A 24 -4.50 -4.90 -18.30
C PHE A 24 -5.58 -4.93 -19.38
N LEU A 25 -6.85 -5.18 -19.03
CA LEU A 25 -7.96 -5.11 -19.99
C LEU A 25 -8.22 -3.68 -20.50
N ASN A 26 -7.95 -2.66 -19.67
CA ASN A 26 -8.15 -1.26 -20.02
C ASN A 26 -6.87 -0.59 -20.57
N LEU A 27 -5.78 -1.34 -20.73
CA LEU A 27 -4.49 -0.83 -21.18
C LEU A 27 -4.52 -0.57 -22.70
N LYS A 28 -4.85 0.65 -23.09
CA LYS A 28 -4.73 1.12 -24.48
C LYS A 28 -3.69 2.24 -24.54
N GLU A 29 -2.67 2.06 -25.39
CA GLU A 29 -1.59 3.03 -25.65
C GLU A 29 -0.96 3.62 -24.37
N PRO A 30 -0.31 2.79 -23.52
CA PRO A 30 0.18 3.25 -22.24
C PRO A 30 1.31 4.28 -22.39
N VAL A 31 1.16 5.40 -21.70
CA VAL A 31 2.22 6.39 -21.51
C VAL A 31 3.09 6.01 -20.31
N ILE A 32 4.28 6.61 -20.17
CA ILE A 32 5.21 6.31 -19.08
C ILE A 32 4.58 6.45 -17.67
N GLN A 33 3.68 7.43 -17.52
CA GLN A 33 2.95 7.66 -16.26
C GLN A 33 2.11 6.44 -15.86
N THR A 34 1.58 5.68 -16.82
CA THR A 34 0.81 4.45 -16.60
C THR A 34 1.60 3.41 -15.84
N TRP A 35 2.86 3.18 -16.23
CA TRP A 35 3.72 2.20 -15.58
C TRP A 35 4.19 2.64 -14.19
N ILE A 36 4.50 3.93 -14.03
CA ILE A 36 4.89 4.49 -12.73
C ILE A 36 3.73 4.35 -11.75
N SER A 37 2.55 4.85 -12.11
CA SER A 37 1.35 4.76 -11.28
C SER A 37 0.99 3.31 -10.97
N TYR A 38 1.04 2.41 -11.96
CA TYR A 38 0.82 0.98 -11.75
C TYR A 38 1.78 0.37 -10.73
N GLY A 39 3.09 0.65 -10.86
CA GLY A 39 4.10 0.11 -9.95
C GLY A 39 3.89 0.56 -8.50
N PHE A 40 3.68 1.86 -8.29
CA PHE A 40 3.47 2.40 -6.94
C PHE A 40 2.13 1.95 -6.33
N ILE A 41 1.05 1.86 -7.12
CA ILE A 41 -0.24 1.36 -6.63
C ILE A 41 -0.13 -0.11 -6.19
N ASN A 42 0.51 -0.96 -7.00
CA ASN A 42 0.73 -2.36 -6.64
C ASN A 42 1.62 -2.48 -5.40
N PHE A 43 2.66 -1.66 -5.30
CA PHE A 43 3.50 -1.63 -4.11
C PHE A 43 2.70 -1.26 -2.85
N ALA A 44 1.86 -0.23 -2.92
CA ALA A 44 1.02 0.19 -1.81
C ALA A 44 -0.05 -0.86 -1.44
N LEU A 45 -0.59 -1.57 -2.44
CA LEU A 45 -1.48 -2.71 -2.23
C LEU A 45 -0.76 -3.84 -1.49
N LEU A 46 0.43 -4.24 -1.95
CA LEU A 46 1.25 -5.26 -1.28
C LEU A 46 1.57 -4.87 0.16
N MET A 47 1.95 -3.61 0.41
CA MET A 47 2.20 -3.14 1.78
C MET A 47 0.96 -3.23 2.66
N THR A 48 -0.24 -2.95 2.13
CA THR A 48 -1.49 -3.11 2.87
C THR A 48 -1.72 -4.58 3.29
N ILE A 49 -1.43 -5.51 2.39
CA ILE A 49 -1.56 -6.97 2.60
C ILE A 49 -0.52 -7.48 3.62
N PHE A 50 0.73 -7.02 3.49
CA PHE A 50 1.83 -7.48 4.34
C PHE A 50 1.84 -6.84 5.73
N THR A 51 1.29 -5.64 5.88
CA THR A 51 1.26 -4.91 7.16
C THR A 51 0.80 -5.74 8.36
N PRO A 52 -0.36 -6.40 8.35
CA PRO A 52 -0.81 -7.23 9.48
C PRO A 52 0.10 -8.44 9.75
N LEU A 53 0.93 -8.86 8.78
CA LEU A 53 1.91 -9.94 8.94
C LEU A 53 3.22 -9.43 9.56
N LEU A 54 3.58 -8.17 9.31
CA LEU A 54 4.79 -7.54 9.84
C LEU A 54 4.64 -7.11 11.31
N ILE A 55 3.40 -6.98 11.80
CA ILE A 55 3.11 -6.62 13.20
C ILE A 55 3.10 -7.88 14.06
N ARG A 56 3.90 -7.89 15.14
CA ARG A 56 3.99 -9.03 16.08
C ARG A 56 2.66 -9.22 16.82
N LYS A 57 2.37 -10.45 17.28
CA LYS A 57 1.11 -10.80 17.99
C LYS A 57 1.32 -10.85 19.51
N SER A 58 0.92 -9.82 20.23
CA SER A 58 0.75 -9.81 21.70
C SER A 58 -0.56 -9.11 22.09
N ARG A 59 -1.00 -9.31 23.34
CA ARG A 59 -2.35 -8.98 23.82
C ARG A 59 -2.68 -7.48 23.83
N SER A 60 -1.68 -6.58 23.92
CA SER A 60 -1.85 -5.12 23.88
C SER A 60 -1.84 -4.53 22.44
N GLN A 61 -1.62 -5.36 21.42
CA GLN A 61 -1.34 -4.90 20.05
C GLN A 61 -2.55 -4.82 19.12
N TYR A 62 -3.79 -5.06 19.58
CA TYR A 62 -4.97 -4.98 18.70
C TYR A 62 -5.17 -3.56 18.14
N LEU A 63 -5.14 -2.54 19.00
CA LEU A 63 -5.25 -1.14 18.59
C LEU A 63 -4.07 -0.72 17.70
N PHE A 64 -2.84 -1.15 18.02
CA PHE A 64 -1.67 -0.92 17.18
C PHE A 64 -1.79 -1.56 15.79
N THR A 65 -2.34 -2.77 15.73
CA THR A 65 -2.58 -3.48 14.47
C THR A 65 -3.59 -2.73 13.61
N ILE A 66 -4.68 -2.23 14.21
CA ILE A 66 -5.67 -1.41 13.51
C ILE A 66 -5.00 -0.14 12.97
N VAL A 67 -4.35 0.65 13.83
CA VAL A 67 -3.75 1.94 13.44
C VAL A 67 -2.74 1.76 12.30
N ASN A 68 -1.84 0.79 12.43
CA ASN A 68 -0.78 0.59 11.43
C ASN A 68 -1.34 0.03 10.10
N THR A 69 -2.39 -0.81 10.17
CA THR A 69 -3.13 -1.25 8.99
C THR A 69 -3.86 -0.08 8.33
N SER A 70 -4.51 0.80 9.11
CA SER A 70 -5.18 2.00 8.61
C SER A 70 -4.22 2.95 7.91
N VAL A 71 -2.99 3.13 8.42
CA VAL A 71 -1.96 3.95 7.74
C VAL A 71 -1.60 3.37 6.37
N SER A 72 -1.49 2.05 6.26
CA SER A 72 -1.16 1.39 4.99
C SER A 72 -2.31 1.47 3.98
N VAL A 73 -3.56 1.31 4.45
CA VAL A 73 -4.76 1.53 3.62
C VAL A 73 -4.83 2.98 3.14
N LEU A 74 -4.56 3.95 4.02
CA LEU A 74 -4.54 5.38 3.65
C LEU A 74 -3.49 5.66 2.57
N TYR A 75 -2.28 5.14 2.75
CA TYR A 75 -1.21 5.25 1.75
C TYR A 75 -1.63 4.64 0.40
N PHE A 76 -2.26 3.46 0.40
CA PHE A 76 -2.80 2.86 -0.82
C PHE A 76 -3.84 3.76 -1.50
N LEU A 77 -4.83 4.27 -0.75
CA LEU A 77 -5.87 5.14 -1.31
C LEU A 77 -5.30 6.43 -1.91
N ILE A 78 -4.38 7.11 -1.21
CA ILE A 78 -3.71 8.31 -1.72
C ILE A 78 -2.94 7.98 -3.00
N THR A 79 -2.22 6.86 -3.02
CA THR A 79 -1.42 6.43 -4.19
C THR A 79 -2.31 6.14 -5.40
N VAL A 80 -3.47 5.50 -5.20
CA VAL A 80 -4.48 5.28 -6.26
C VAL A 80 -4.99 6.61 -6.79
N ILE A 81 -5.38 7.54 -5.92
CA ILE A 81 -5.91 8.85 -6.32
C ILE A 81 -4.88 9.62 -7.15
N VAL A 82 -3.65 9.72 -6.66
CA VAL A 82 -2.54 10.41 -7.35
C VAL A 82 -2.24 9.75 -8.69
N GLY A 83 -2.21 8.41 -8.73
CA GLY A 83 -2.00 7.66 -9.95
C GLY A 83 -3.09 7.94 -10.98
N LEU A 84 -4.36 7.91 -10.60
CA LEU A 84 -5.49 8.21 -11.49
C LEU A 84 -5.47 9.66 -11.99
N ILE A 85 -5.20 10.63 -11.11
CA ILE A 85 -5.07 12.04 -11.49
C ILE A 85 -3.96 12.21 -12.53
N SER A 86 -2.82 11.53 -12.37
CA SER A 86 -1.71 11.63 -13.32
C SER A 86 -2.07 11.12 -14.72
N LEU A 87 -2.95 10.11 -14.82
CA LEU A 87 -3.40 9.54 -16.09
C LEU A 87 -4.38 10.44 -16.83
N ILE A 88 -5.24 11.15 -16.09
CA ILE A 88 -6.20 12.10 -16.66
C ILE A 88 -5.49 13.39 -17.07
N ALA A 89 -4.46 13.79 -16.33
CA ALA A 89 -3.66 14.98 -16.60
C ALA A 89 -2.67 14.76 -17.76
N LYS A 90 -3.14 14.95 -19.00
CA LYS A 90 -2.43 14.67 -20.27
C LYS A 90 -0.99 15.23 -20.38
N ASN A 91 -0.66 16.32 -19.67
CA ASN A 91 0.67 16.96 -19.67
C ASN A 91 1.39 16.89 -18.32
N PHE A 92 1.05 15.93 -17.46
CA PHE A 92 1.67 15.83 -16.14
C PHE A 92 3.16 15.48 -16.24
N SER A 93 4.01 16.24 -15.54
CA SER A 93 5.45 15.98 -15.56
C SER A 93 5.78 14.63 -14.92
N VAL A 94 6.36 13.72 -15.70
CA VAL A 94 6.78 12.39 -15.25
C VAL A 94 7.76 12.47 -14.08
N LYS A 95 8.71 13.42 -14.13
CA LYS A 95 9.69 13.63 -13.06
C LYS A 95 9.03 14.06 -11.77
N PHE A 96 8.01 14.92 -11.87
CA PHE A 96 7.26 15.39 -10.72
C PHE A 96 6.43 14.26 -10.11
N LEU A 97 5.72 13.48 -10.93
CA LEU A 97 4.97 12.30 -10.48
C LEU A 97 5.86 11.33 -9.70
N LEU A 98 6.99 10.96 -10.30
CA LEU A 98 7.92 10.02 -9.70
C LEU A 98 8.48 10.54 -8.37
N SER A 99 8.91 11.80 -8.34
CA SER A 99 9.43 12.43 -7.12
C SER A 99 8.38 12.45 -6.01
N PHE A 100 7.14 12.83 -6.34
CA PHE A 100 6.04 12.87 -5.39
C PHE A 100 5.72 11.49 -4.81
N LEU A 101 5.63 10.46 -5.66
CA LEU A 101 5.35 9.08 -5.22
C LEU A 101 6.48 8.50 -4.36
N ILE A 102 7.74 8.80 -4.69
CA ILE A 102 8.90 8.40 -3.86
C ILE A 102 8.82 9.06 -2.47
N ILE A 103 8.59 10.37 -2.42
CA ILE A 103 8.48 11.11 -1.15
C ILE A 103 7.30 10.58 -0.33
N LEU A 104 6.14 10.38 -0.94
CA LEU A 104 4.96 9.81 -0.29
C LEU A 104 5.26 8.43 0.31
N THR A 105 5.96 7.58 -0.44
CA THR A 105 6.38 6.24 0.01
C THR A 105 7.36 6.31 1.17
N ALA A 106 8.32 7.25 1.13
CA ALA A 106 9.26 7.47 2.22
C ALA A 106 8.56 7.94 3.50
N ILE A 107 7.61 8.88 3.39
CA ILE A 107 6.80 9.36 4.53
C ILE A 107 6.02 8.19 5.13
N TYR A 108 5.37 7.38 4.30
CA TYR A 108 4.68 6.18 4.73
C TYR A 108 5.60 5.23 5.52
N PHE A 109 6.79 4.94 4.99
CA PHE A 109 7.74 4.05 5.67
C PHE A 109 8.21 4.60 7.02
N VAL A 110 8.48 5.89 7.13
CA VAL A 110 8.86 6.52 8.40
C VAL A 110 7.75 6.34 9.43
N ILE A 111 6.50 6.64 9.07
CA ILE A 111 5.35 6.49 9.98
C ILE A 111 5.16 5.01 10.36
N PHE A 112 5.22 4.11 9.39
CA PHE A 112 5.07 2.67 9.59
C PHE A 112 6.13 2.10 10.56
N LEU A 113 7.40 2.45 10.36
CA LEU A 113 8.50 2.02 11.23
C LEU A 113 8.39 2.59 12.64
N LEU A 114 7.98 3.87 12.78
CA LEU A 114 7.72 4.47 14.09
C LEU A 114 6.61 3.73 14.84
N LEU A 115 5.51 3.41 14.17
CA LEU A 115 4.41 2.65 14.77
C LEU A 115 4.84 1.23 15.17
N LEU A 116 5.68 0.57 14.37
CA LEU A 116 6.26 -0.72 14.73
C LEU A 116 7.18 -0.62 15.97
N PHE A 117 8.01 0.42 16.05
CA PHE A 117 8.90 0.65 17.19
C PHE A 117 8.11 0.87 18.49
N VAL A 118 7.12 1.76 18.45
CA VAL A 118 6.26 2.06 19.60
C VAL A 118 5.48 0.80 20.03
N GLY A 119 4.86 0.10 19.09
CA GLY A 119 4.11 -1.13 19.37
C GLY A 119 4.98 -2.30 19.87
N GLY A 120 6.28 -2.31 19.55
CA GLY A 120 7.25 -3.28 20.06
C GLY A 120 7.66 -3.04 21.51
N ASN A 121 7.82 -1.77 21.90
CA ASN A 121 8.18 -1.39 23.28
C ASN A 121 7.02 -1.58 24.25
N SER A 122 5.77 -1.32 23.84
CA SER A 122 4.57 -1.58 24.65
C SER A 122 4.28 -3.07 24.92
N SER A 123 5.01 -4.00 24.29
CA SER A 123 4.89 -5.45 24.54
C SER A 123 5.91 -5.96 25.58
N LYS A 124 6.91 -5.16 25.95
CA LYS A 124 7.98 -5.56 26.89
C LYS A 124 7.75 -5.08 28.33
N ASN A 125 6.84 -4.12 28.53
CA ASN A 125 6.39 -3.63 29.84
C ASN A 125 5.08 -4.32 30.22
#